data_AF-A0A7Y4L952-F1
#
_entry.id   AF-A0A7Y4L952-F1
#
_cell.length_a   1.000
_cell.length_b   1.000
_cell.length_c   1.000
_cell.angle_alpha   90.00
_cell.angle_beta   90.00
_cell.angle_gamma   90.00
#
_symmetry.space_group_name_H-M   'P 1'
#
loop_
_entity.id
_entity.type
_entity.pdbx_description
1 polymer ?
#
loop_
_entity_poly.entity_id
_entity_poly.type
_entity_poly.pdbx_seq_one_letter_code
_entity_poly.pdbx_strand_id
1 'polypeptide(L)'
;MGYRGSASDYFNELTSRDSIEAALQSEQLSGYAEMADLEEQVAQIDARFRVLLRPDAFPRMAVEDWWTRGIVRFAGPKLVRELKQTYRVTIAEI
;
A
#
# COMPACT_ATOMS: atom_id res chain seq x y z
N MET A 1 4.75 -8.37 14.66
CA MET A 1 4.09 -7.11 14.23
C MET A 1 3.24 -7.43 13.01
N GLY A 2 2.05 -6.83 12.90
CA GLY A 2 1.12 -7.06 11.80
C GLY A 2 -0.04 -6.07 11.88
N TYR A 3 -0.72 -5.84 10.76
CA TYR A 3 -1.77 -4.84 10.66
C TYR A 3 -3.00 -5.23 11.48
N ARG A 4 -3.50 -4.34 12.36
CA ARG A 4 -4.59 -4.65 13.30
C ARG A 4 -5.96 -4.13 12.88
N GLY A 5 -6.02 -3.28 11.87
CA GLY A 5 -7.28 -2.73 11.35
C GLY A 5 -8.10 -3.74 10.54
N SER A 6 -9.23 -3.28 10.03
CA SER A 6 -10.07 -4.00 9.07
C SER A 6 -9.54 -3.89 7.64
N ALA A 7 -10.19 -4.59 6.70
CA ALA A 7 -9.95 -4.39 5.27
C ALA A 7 -10.28 -2.96 4.84
N SER A 8 -11.37 -2.39 5.36
CA SER A 8 -11.72 -0.99 5.06
C SER A 8 -10.66 -0.02 5.55
N ASP A 9 -10.13 -0.22 6.77
CA ASP A 9 -9.08 0.63 7.31
C ASP A 9 -7.81 0.51 6.47
N TYR A 10 -7.42 -0.72 6.12
CA TYR A 10 -6.23 -0.99 5.32
C TYR A 10 -6.29 -0.35 3.93
N PHE A 11 -7.41 -0.54 3.21
CA PHE A 11 -7.56 0.04 1.88
C PHE A 11 -7.72 1.56 1.94
N ASN A 12 -8.35 2.10 2.98
CA ASN A 12 -8.41 3.54 3.18
C ASN A 12 -7.01 4.14 3.41
N GLU A 13 -6.16 3.49 4.20
CA GLU A 13 -4.76 3.93 4.37
C GLU A 13 -3.98 3.87 3.06
N LEU A 14 -4.20 2.84 2.22
CA LEU A 14 -3.57 2.76 0.90
C LEU A 14 -3.91 3.95 -0.01
N THR A 15 -5.10 4.55 0.12
CA THR A 15 -5.45 5.76 -0.68
C THR A 15 -4.54 6.96 -0.41
N SER A 16 -3.86 6.98 0.74
CA SER A 16 -2.84 8.00 1.03
C SER A 16 -1.65 7.87 0.09
N ARG A 17 -1.28 6.65 -0.30
CA ARG A 17 -0.18 6.44 -1.26
C ARG A 17 -0.57 6.86 -2.67
N ASP A 18 -1.84 6.69 -3.07
CA ASP A 18 -2.35 7.20 -4.35
C ASP A 18 -2.26 8.73 -4.41
N SER A 19 -2.61 9.40 -3.31
CA SER A 19 -2.53 10.87 -3.20
C SER A 19 -1.08 11.36 -3.24
N ILE A 20 -0.16 10.62 -2.61
CA ILE A 20 1.28 10.90 -2.70
C ILE A 20 1.77 10.71 -4.14
N GLU A 21 1.36 9.63 -4.84
CA GLU A 21 1.76 9.42 -6.23
C GLU A 21 1.29 10.56 -7.13
N ALA A 22 0.04 10.99 -6.98
CA ALA A 22 -0.51 12.11 -7.71
C ALA A 22 0.26 13.42 -7.46
N ALA A 23 0.73 13.64 -6.23
CA ALA A 23 1.57 14.79 -5.91
C ALA A 23 2.96 14.70 -6.57
N LEU A 24 3.59 13.52 -6.53
CA LEU A 24 4.90 13.28 -7.16
C LEU A 24 4.85 13.43 -8.68
N GLN A 25 3.73 13.07 -9.31
CA GLN A 25 3.54 13.19 -10.76
C GLN A 25 3.00 14.55 -11.21
N SER A 26 2.74 15.48 -10.27
CA SER A 26 2.14 16.77 -10.59
C SER A 26 3.15 17.72 -11.24
N GLU A 27 2.90 18.09 -12.50
CA GLU A 27 3.68 19.13 -13.20
C GLU A 27 3.68 20.45 -12.42
N GLN A 28 2.57 20.79 -11.75
CA GLN A 28 2.44 22.01 -10.96
C GLN A 28 3.37 22.01 -9.74
N LEU A 29 3.66 20.83 -9.17
CA LEU A 29 4.51 20.69 -8.01
C LEU A 29 5.98 20.44 -8.37
N SER A 30 6.27 19.97 -9.59
CA SER A 30 7.62 19.60 -10.04
C SER A 30 8.69 20.70 -9.90
N GLY A 31 8.29 21.98 -9.83
CA GLY A 31 9.22 23.10 -9.68
C GLY A 31 9.64 23.44 -8.24
N TYR A 32 9.03 22.81 -7.23
CA TYR A 32 9.35 23.05 -5.83
C TYR A 32 10.52 22.17 -5.38
N ALA A 33 11.53 22.76 -4.75
CA ALA A 33 12.73 22.03 -4.32
C ALA A 33 12.39 20.96 -3.27
N GLU A 34 11.36 21.20 -2.46
CA GLU A 34 10.84 20.29 -1.45
C GLU A 34 10.32 18.97 -2.04
N MET A 35 10.01 18.92 -3.34
CA MET A 35 9.60 17.68 -4.00
C MET A 35 10.72 16.66 -4.07
N ALA A 36 11.98 17.08 -4.20
CA ALA A 36 13.11 16.15 -4.19
C ALA A 36 13.24 15.43 -2.84
N ASP A 37 13.07 16.17 -1.74
CA ASP A 37 13.10 15.61 -0.38
C ASP A 37 11.90 14.68 -0.13
N LEU A 38 10.73 15.01 -0.70
CA LEU A 38 9.54 14.16 -0.63
C LEU A 38 9.75 12.85 -1.41
N GLU A 39 10.26 12.92 -2.63
CA GLU A 39 10.58 11.76 -3.46
C GLU A 39 11.54 10.80 -2.75
N GLU A 40 12.61 11.32 -2.14
CA GLU A 40 13.57 10.50 -1.40
C GLU A 40 12.92 9.80 -0.20
N GLN A 41 12.14 10.53 0.59
CA GLN A 41 11.45 9.96 1.76
C GLN A 41 10.44 8.90 1.36
N VAL A 42 9.65 9.16 0.32
CA VAL A 42 8.67 8.19 -0.21
C VAL A 42 9.40 6.95 -0.71
N ALA A 43 10.49 7.08 -1.47
CA ALA A 43 11.27 5.94 -1.94
C ALA A 43 11.80 5.06 -0.80
N GLN A 44 12.30 5.67 0.29
CA GLN A 44 12.77 4.93 1.46
C GLN A 44 11.64 4.19 2.19
N ILE A 45 10.48 4.83 2.35
CA ILE A 45 9.30 4.22 2.97
C ILE A 45 8.73 3.11 2.10
N ASP A 46 8.63 3.35 0.78
CA ASP A 46 8.14 2.39 -0.20
C ASP A 46 9.02 1.13 -0.21
N ALA A 47 10.35 1.28 -0.16
CA ALA A 47 11.27 0.15 -0.06
C ALA A 47 11.00 -0.71 1.19
N ARG A 48 10.76 -0.07 2.34
CA ARG A 48 10.42 -0.77 3.59
C ARG A 48 9.05 -1.42 3.51
N PHE A 49 8.06 -0.74 2.96
CA PHE A 49 6.70 -1.23 2.84
C PHE A 49 6.61 -2.43 1.90
N ARG A 50 7.30 -2.39 0.76
CA ARG A 50 7.32 -3.46 -0.25
C ARG A 50 7.82 -4.79 0.31
N VAL A 51 8.75 -4.77 1.27
CA VAL A 51 9.22 -5.99 1.97
C VAL A 51 8.14 -6.64 2.83
N LEU A 52 7.18 -5.85 3.34
CA LEU A 52 6.07 -6.33 4.17
C LEU A 52 4.91 -6.90 3.33
N LEU A 53 4.86 -6.58 2.04
CA LEU A 53 3.79 -7.03 1.14
C LEU A 53 4.07 -8.43 0.59
N ARG A 54 3.00 -9.21 0.45
CA ARG A 54 2.92 -10.25 -0.55
C ARG A 54 2.48 -9.59 -1.87
N PRO A 55 3.31 -9.67 -2.93
CA PRO A 55 2.95 -9.11 -4.22
C PRO A 55 1.81 -9.90 -4.89
N ASP A 56 1.19 -9.30 -5.90
CA ASP A 56 0.22 -9.96 -6.80
C ASP A 56 -1.00 -10.58 -6.11
N ALA A 57 -1.38 -10.08 -4.93
CA ALA A 57 -2.60 -10.52 -4.26
C ALA A 57 -3.86 -10.08 -5.01
N PHE A 58 -3.77 -8.97 -5.75
CA PHE A 58 -4.81 -8.42 -6.60
C PHE A 58 -4.29 -8.27 -8.03
N PRO A 59 -4.18 -9.37 -8.81
CA PRO A 59 -3.47 -9.37 -10.10
C PRO A 59 -4.14 -8.54 -11.20
N ARG A 60 -5.38 -8.08 -10.98
CA ARG A 60 -6.11 -7.20 -11.89
C ARG A 60 -5.73 -5.72 -11.72
N MET A 61 -5.04 -5.36 -10.64
CA MET A 61 -4.50 -4.00 -10.44
C MET A 61 -3.27 -3.79 -11.32
N ALA A 62 -3.04 -2.54 -11.72
CA ALA A 62 -1.88 -2.15 -12.53
C ALA A 62 -0.57 -2.54 -11.82
N VAL A 63 0.47 -2.84 -12.61
CA VAL A 63 1.80 -3.24 -12.06
C VAL A 63 2.49 -2.02 -11.43
N GLU A 64 2.22 -0.87 -12.02
CA GLU A 64 2.67 0.47 -11.65
C GLU A 64 2.14 0.83 -10.25
N ASP A 65 0.89 0.47 -9.95
CA ASP A 65 0.23 0.66 -8.65
C ASP A 65 0.52 -0.50 -7.68
N TRP A 66 1.80 -0.88 -7.56
CA TRP A 66 2.22 -2.08 -6.84
C TRP A 66 1.73 -2.16 -5.38
N TRP A 67 1.50 -1.01 -4.72
CA TRP A 67 0.99 -0.94 -3.35
C TRP A 67 -0.48 -1.39 -3.23
N THR A 68 -1.31 -1.15 -4.25
CA THR A 68 -2.69 -1.64 -4.30
C THR A 68 -2.78 -3.08 -4.83
N ARG A 69 -1.79 -3.49 -5.63
CA ARG A 69 -1.66 -4.86 -6.14
C ARG A 69 -1.23 -5.86 -5.07
N GLY A 70 -0.49 -5.40 -4.06
CA GLY A 70 -0.02 -6.20 -2.93
C GLY A 70 -0.94 -6.18 -1.71
N ILE A 71 -0.66 -7.04 -0.74
CA ILE A 71 -1.31 -7.05 0.58
C ILE A 71 -0.29 -7.41 1.65
N VAL A 72 -0.42 -6.91 2.88
CA VAL A 72 0.47 -7.30 3.98
C VAL A 72 0.49 -8.82 4.19
N ARG A 73 1.67 -9.37 4.49
CA ARG A 73 1.85 -10.81 4.75
C ARG A 73 1.20 -11.27 6.05
N PHE A 74 1.13 -10.38 7.03
CA PHE A 74 0.73 -10.66 8.42
C PHE A 74 -0.27 -9.62 8.91
N ALA A 75 -1.39 -10.06 9.47
CA ALA A 75 -2.41 -9.19 10.04
C ALA A 75 -3.18 -9.84 11.19
N GLY A 76 -3.94 -9.04 11.94
CA GLY A 76 -4.85 -9.56 12.95
C GLY A 76 -6.05 -10.29 12.35
N PRO A 77 -6.81 -11.04 13.18
CA PRO A 77 -7.89 -11.92 12.73
C PRO A 77 -8.97 -11.23 11.89
N LYS A 78 -9.25 -9.95 12.16
CA LYS A 78 -10.27 -9.18 11.44
C LYS A 78 -9.93 -9.05 9.95
N LEU A 79 -8.74 -8.54 9.63
CA LEU A 79 -8.30 -8.38 8.24
C LEU A 79 -8.15 -9.73 7.55
N VAL A 80 -7.57 -10.73 8.22
CA VAL A 80 -7.42 -12.09 7.67
C VAL A 80 -8.77 -12.66 7.23
N ARG A 81 -9.78 -12.57 8.09
CA ARG A 81 -11.13 -13.06 7.81
C ARG A 81 -11.78 -12.31 6.65
N GLU A 82 -11.72 -10.98 6.66
CA GLU A 82 -12.35 -10.14 5.64
C GLU A 82 -11.71 -10.34 4.25
N LEU A 83 -10.37 -10.44 4.18
CA LEU A 83 -9.65 -10.77 2.94
C LEU A 83 -10.08 -12.13 2.37
N LYS A 84 -10.22 -13.14 3.23
CA LYS A 84 -10.62 -14.48 2.79
C LYS A 84 -12.07 -14.53 2.32
N GLN A 85 -12.98 -13.86 3.03
CA GLN A 85 -14.42 -13.89 2.74
C GLN A 85 -14.78 -13.05 1.52
N THR A 86 -14.29 -11.82 1.46
CA THR A 86 -14.68 -10.83 0.44
C THR A 86 -13.83 -10.95 -0.81
N TYR A 87 -12.52 -11.11 -0.64
CA TYR A 87 -11.55 -11.01 -1.74
C TYR A 87 -10.94 -12.36 -2.15
N ARG A 88 -11.25 -13.45 -1.41
CA ARG A 88 -10.65 -14.78 -1.60
C ARG A 88 -9.12 -14.79 -1.46
N VAL A 89 -8.57 -13.81 -0.75
CA VAL A 89 -7.14 -13.64 -0.48
C VAL A 89 -6.83 -14.21 0.89
N THR A 90 -5.85 -15.11 1.00
CA THR A 90 -5.42 -15.69 2.29
C THR A 90 -4.09 -15.09 2.71
N ILE A 91 -3.95 -14.61 3.95
CA ILE A 91 -2.68 -14.12 4.53
C ILE A 91 -2.48 -14.74 5.92
N ALA A 92 -1.31 -14.55 6.55
CA ALA A 92 -1.03 -15.12 7.87
C ALA A 92 -1.63 -14.25 8.98
N GLU A 93 -2.21 -14.91 9.99
CA GLU A 93 -2.68 -14.28 11.22
C GLU A 93 -1.53 -14.14 12.23
N ILE A 94 -1.55 -13.07 13.04
CA ILE A 94 -0.61 -12.82 14.16
C ILE A 94 -1.30 -12.68 15.51
#